data_AF-A0A290ZKQ2-F1
#
_entry.id   AF-A0A290ZKQ2-F1
#
_cell.length_a   1.000
_cell.length_b   1.000
_cell.length_c   1.000
_cell.angle_alpha   90.00
_cell.angle_beta   90.00
_cell.angle_gamma   90.00
#
_symmetry.space_group_name_H-M   'P 1'
#
loop_
_entity.id
_entity.type
_entity.pdbx_description
1 polymer ?
#
loop_
_entity_poly.entity_id
_entity_poly.type
_entity_poly.pdbx_seq_one_letter_code
_entity_poly.pdbx_strand_id
1 'polypeptide(L)'
;MEDIKTNFLERRRQPFLTEGFYRTWERETFEIARPTTERMLADHSASLRDRKALLRAHASETTDLLHLRYTAGEPIEKLRGDLDEVVETWEAFARAAGVIGANPAGSIFGFGYRSEYLPAVLLAGLTILLRREDLLPRIDALCFGFHGADAIYEELVAPFIPGRGFVDTWYHAEPYTAALDAIDSDDPAEQSALMKEAVERWYASNEGMPFHGTHKDIDDEGHGGYFGYWCFELAALCYLKDIDDSRFRNHLTYPKDLVDFARAYRTEPDRRLPPEPGAATFQVLSARPGEPCPREGVWFAVHLRGKEIRMRQGETMPGPEIGPSGAVTWYFKGP
;
A
#
# COMPACT_ATOMS: atom_id res chain seq x y z
N MET A 1 17.96 18.85 -0.58
CA MET A 1 17.76 18.96 -2.03
C MET A 1 18.17 17.61 -2.57
N GLU A 2 17.22 16.67 -2.63
CA GLU A 2 17.48 15.36 -3.22
C GLU A 2 17.76 15.55 -4.70
N ASP A 3 18.89 15.03 -5.14
CA ASP A 3 19.29 15.01 -6.53
C ASP A 3 18.33 14.06 -7.26
N ILE A 4 17.29 14.61 -7.89
CA ILE A 4 16.35 13.82 -8.67
C ILE A 4 17.15 13.24 -9.83
N LYS A 5 17.49 11.94 -9.73
CA LYS A 5 18.17 11.20 -10.79
C LYS A 5 17.28 11.19 -12.03
N THR A 6 17.55 12.08 -12.97
CA THR A 6 16.82 12.17 -14.24
C THR A 6 17.20 11.05 -15.22
N ASN A 7 18.35 10.40 -15.01
CA ASN A 7 18.81 9.29 -15.82
C ASN A 7 18.08 7.98 -15.41
N PHE A 8 17.42 7.34 -16.37
CA PHE A 8 16.69 6.08 -16.15
C PHE A 8 17.57 4.97 -15.53
N LEU A 9 18.80 4.81 -16.01
CA LEU A 9 19.72 3.77 -15.55
C LEU A 9 20.15 3.98 -14.09
N GLU A 10 20.15 5.22 -13.62
CA GLU A 10 20.55 5.58 -12.25
C GLU A 10 19.39 5.49 -11.26
N ARG A 11 18.15 5.75 -11.73
CA ARG A 11 16.94 5.72 -10.89
C ARG A 11 16.30 4.33 -10.82
N ARG A 12 16.42 3.48 -11.85
CA ARG A 12 15.86 2.12 -11.84
C ARG A 12 16.37 1.31 -10.65
N ARG A 13 15.50 0.51 -10.05
CA ARG A 13 15.79 -0.23 -8.82
C ARG A 13 16.41 -1.60 -9.07
N GLN A 14 16.21 -2.17 -10.26
CA GLN A 14 16.86 -3.41 -10.70
C GLN A 14 17.54 -3.24 -12.07
N PRO A 15 18.67 -3.92 -12.31
CA PRO A 15 19.52 -3.69 -13.46
C PRO A 15 18.99 -4.29 -14.77
N PHE A 16 17.99 -5.18 -14.70
CA PHE A 16 17.46 -5.87 -15.88
C PHE A 16 16.48 -5.02 -16.70
N LEU A 17 15.90 -3.98 -16.11
CA LEU A 17 14.89 -3.15 -16.77
C LEU A 17 15.53 -2.12 -17.70
N THR A 18 15.09 -2.04 -18.95
CA THR A 18 15.50 -0.99 -19.91
C THR A 18 14.47 0.13 -19.99
N GLU A 19 14.92 1.33 -20.38
CA GLU A 19 13.99 2.47 -20.54
C GLU A 19 13.00 2.25 -21.69
N GLY A 20 13.47 1.60 -22.78
CA GLY A 20 12.64 1.23 -23.93
C GLY A 20 11.49 0.32 -23.52
N PHE A 21 11.80 -0.78 -22.81
CA PHE A 21 10.79 -1.70 -22.28
C PHE A 21 9.76 -0.95 -21.41
N TYR A 22 10.24 -0.16 -20.43
CA TYR A 22 9.35 0.59 -19.53
C TYR A 22 8.39 1.51 -20.29
N ARG A 23 8.91 2.28 -21.25
CA ARG A 23 8.11 3.23 -22.05
C ARG A 23 7.13 2.52 -22.99
N THR A 24 7.56 1.42 -23.61
CA THR A 24 6.68 0.61 -24.49
C THR A 24 5.53 0.03 -23.68
N TRP A 25 5.82 -0.60 -22.54
CA TRP A 25 4.80 -1.23 -21.70
C TRP A 25 3.81 -0.20 -21.13
N GLU A 26 4.29 0.95 -20.65
CA GLU A 26 3.42 2.04 -20.17
C GLU A 26 2.53 2.57 -21.31
N ARG A 27 3.11 2.86 -22.48
CA ARG A 27 2.35 3.33 -23.65
C ARG A 27 1.25 2.34 -24.06
N GLU A 28 1.61 1.08 -24.27
CA GLU A 28 0.67 0.05 -24.74
C GLU A 28 -0.44 -0.23 -23.71
N THR A 29 -0.12 -0.15 -22.42
CA THR A 29 -1.12 -0.27 -21.35
C THR A 29 -2.21 0.79 -21.48
N PHE A 30 -1.82 2.06 -21.63
CA PHE A 30 -2.77 3.18 -21.66
C PHE A 30 -3.41 3.41 -23.02
N GLU A 31 -2.70 3.16 -24.12
CA GLU A 31 -3.19 3.43 -25.49
C GLU A 31 -3.94 2.24 -26.10
N ILE A 32 -3.65 1.00 -25.66
CA ILE A 32 -4.17 -0.23 -26.30
C ILE A 32 -4.94 -1.10 -25.30
N ALA A 33 -4.28 -1.57 -24.24
CA ALA A 33 -4.84 -2.58 -23.35
C ALA A 33 -6.07 -2.06 -22.61
N ARG A 34 -5.96 -0.92 -21.91
CA ARG A 34 -7.07 -0.31 -21.16
C ARG A 34 -8.27 0.05 -22.05
N PRO A 35 -8.14 0.79 -23.16
CA PRO A 35 -9.27 1.07 -24.05
C PRO A 35 -9.91 -0.19 -24.63
N THR A 36 -9.11 -1.26 -24.85
CA THR A 36 -9.63 -2.53 -25.35
C THR A 36 -10.43 -3.27 -24.28
N THR A 37 -9.89 -3.38 -23.06
CA THR A 37 -10.58 -3.94 -21.91
C THR A 37 -11.89 -3.20 -21.64
N GLU A 38 -11.89 -1.87 -21.63
CA GLU A 38 -13.10 -1.06 -21.45
C GLU A 38 -14.16 -1.38 -22.51
N ARG A 39 -13.76 -1.44 -23.79
CA ARG A 39 -14.66 -1.78 -24.90
C ARG A 39 -15.24 -3.18 -24.76
N MET A 40 -14.42 -4.16 -24.38
CA MET A 40 -14.87 -5.56 -24.20
C MET A 40 -15.77 -5.71 -22.97
N LEU A 41 -15.53 -4.97 -21.89
CA LEU A 41 -16.38 -4.98 -20.69
C LEU A 41 -17.71 -4.25 -20.90
N ALA A 42 -17.76 -3.29 -21.83
CA ALA A 42 -18.99 -2.63 -22.26
C ALA A 42 -19.87 -3.51 -23.15
N ASP A 43 -19.32 -4.57 -23.75
CA ASP A 43 -20.08 -5.53 -24.54
C ASP A 43 -20.92 -6.45 -23.64
N HIS A 44 -22.22 -6.17 -23.57
CA HIS A 44 -23.18 -6.94 -22.80
C HIS A 44 -23.48 -8.34 -23.38
N SER A 45 -22.99 -8.66 -24.58
CA SER A 45 -23.12 -10.00 -25.17
C SER A 45 -22.05 -10.99 -24.68
N ALA A 46 -20.97 -10.50 -24.06
CA ALA A 46 -19.92 -11.35 -23.53
C ALA A 46 -20.43 -12.28 -22.43
N SER A 47 -19.96 -13.54 -22.43
CA SER A 47 -20.35 -14.50 -21.40
C SER A 47 -19.81 -14.06 -20.02
N LEU A 48 -20.47 -14.51 -18.95
CA LEU A 48 -19.99 -14.26 -17.58
C LEU A 48 -18.56 -14.80 -17.37
N ARG A 49 -18.22 -15.92 -18.04
CA ARG A 49 -16.88 -16.50 -17.99
C ARG A 49 -15.85 -15.57 -18.62
N ASP A 50 -16.12 -15.05 -19.81
CA ASP A 50 -15.19 -14.17 -20.53
C ASP A 50 -15.03 -12.84 -19.78
N ARG A 51 -16.14 -12.30 -19.26
CA ARG A 51 -16.11 -11.09 -18.43
C ARG A 51 -15.26 -11.27 -17.16
N LYS A 52 -15.38 -12.42 -16.49
CA LYS A 52 -14.51 -12.75 -15.33
C LYS A 52 -13.04 -12.84 -15.73
N ALA A 53 -12.73 -13.49 -16.86
CA ALA A 53 -11.37 -13.62 -17.36
C ALA A 53 -10.76 -12.25 -17.69
N LEU A 54 -11.51 -11.36 -18.35
CA LEU A 54 -11.08 -9.99 -18.65
C LEU A 54 -10.82 -9.16 -17.39
N LEU A 55 -11.73 -9.22 -16.40
CA LEU A 55 -11.53 -8.50 -15.14
C LEU A 55 -10.31 -9.01 -14.36
N ARG A 56 -10.07 -10.33 -14.37
CA ARG A 56 -8.87 -10.92 -13.76
C ARG A 56 -7.60 -10.47 -14.47
N ALA A 57 -7.59 -10.50 -15.80
CA ALA A 57 -6.44 -10.04 -16.59
C ALA A 57 -6.15 -8.56 -16.31
N HIS A 58 -7.18 -7.71 -16.31
CA HIS A 58 -7.04 -6.30 -16.02
C HIS A 58 -6.49 -6.01 -14.61
N ALA A 59 -6.93 -6.75 -13.60
CA ALA A 59 -6.40 -6.63 -12.24
C ALA A 59 -4.93 -7.07 -12.14
N SER A 60 -4.57 -8.16 -12.85
CA SER A 60 -3.18 -8.62 -12.96
C SER A 60 -2.29 -7.57 -13.63
N GLU A 61 -2.69 -7.08 -14.81
CA GLU A 61 -1.95 -6.05 -15.54
C GLU A 61 -1.78 -4.76 -14.73
N THR A 62 -2.82 -4.34 -13.99
CA THR A 62 -2.73 -3.15 -13.13
C THR A 62 -1.74 -3.37 -11.98
N THR A 63 -1.68 -4.58 -11.43
CA THR A 63 -0.68 -4.95 -10.41
C THR A 63 0.74 -4.98 -11.00
N ASP A 64 0.88 -5.54 -12.20
CA ASP A 64 2.16 -5.59 -12.93
C ASP A 64 2.67 -4.18 -13.26
N LEU A 65 1.79 -3.23 -13.60
CA LEU A 65 2.15 -1.83 -13.81
C LEU A 65 2.72 -1.19 -12.54
N LEU A 66 2.10 -1.44 -11.38
CA LEU A 66 2.59 -0.95 -10.09
C LEU A 66 4.00 -1.48 -9.79
N HIS A 67 4.20 -2.79 -9.97
CA HIS A 67 5.51 -3.42 -9.81
C HIS A 67 6.53 -2.86 -10.81
N LEU A 68 6.14 -2.67 -12.06
CA LEU A 68 6.99 -2.13 -13.10
C LEU A 68 7.43 -0.69 -12.80
N ARG A 69 6.50 0.17 -12.37
CA ARG A 69 6.79 1.56 -11.98
C ARG A 69 7.72 1.63 -10.78
N TYR A 70 7.52 0.75 -9.80
CA TYR A 70 8.48 0.58 -8.72
C TYR A 70 9.86 0.18 -9.28
N THR A 71 9.95 -0.87 -10.08
CA THR A 71 11.20 -1.33 -10.68
C THR A 71 11.89 -0.25 -11.54
N ALA A 72 11.12 0.59 -12.22
CA ALA A 72 11.59 1.71 -13.04
C ALA A 72 12.16 2.90 -12.26
N GLY A 73 12.01 2.91 -10.93
CA GLY A 73 12.50 4.04 -10.13
C GLY A 73 11.51 5.20 -10.05
N GLU A 74 10.20 4.96 -10.21
CA GLU A 74 9.19 6.01 -9.97
C GLU A 74 9.16 6.41 -8.48
N PRO A 75 8.84 7.68 -8.15
CA PRO A 75 8.69 8.13 -6.77
C PRO A 75 7.65 7.31 -6.01
N ILE A 76 7.97 6.91 -4.77
CA ILE A 76 7.12 6.01 -3.97
C ILE A 76 5.76 6.68 -3.67
N GLU A 77 5.73 8.00 -3.51
CA GLU A 77 4.52 8.78 -3.28
C GLU A 77 3.49 8.61 -4.42
N LYS A 78 3.96 8.48 -5.67
CA LYS A 78 3.08 8.23 -6.82
C LYS A 78 2.49 6.83 -6.76
N LEU A 79 3.29 5.84 -6.37
CA LEU A 79 2.87 4.43 -6.27
C LEU A 79 1.74 4.23 -5.25
N ARG A 80 1.68 5.08 -4.21
CA ARG A 80 0.58 5.05 -3.24
C ARG A 80 -0.79 5.29 -3.87
N GLY A 81 -0.86 6.14 -4.89
CA GLY A 81 -2.11 6.40 -5.63
C GLY A 81 -2.43 5.30 -6.65
N ASP A 82 -1.40 4.71 -7.26
CA ASP A 82 -1.57 3.56 -8.16
C ASP A 82 -2.19 2.35 -7.45
N LEU A 83 -1.94 2.21 -6.14
CA LEU A 83 -2.50 1.12 -5.33
C LEU A 83 -4.04 1.18 -5.20
N ASP A 84 -4.66 2.37 -5.25
CA ASP A 84 -6.12 2.48 -5.23
C ASP A 84 -6.74 1.74 -6.43
N GLU A 85 -6.16 1.94 -7.61
CA GLU A 85 -6.62 1.30 -8.84
C GLU A 85 -6.39 -0.22 -8.82
N VAL A 86 -5.26 -0.68 -8.28
CA VAL A 86 -4.99 -2.11 -8.09
C VAL A 86 -6.09 -2.75 -7.25
N VAL A 87 -6.45 -2.15 -6.11
CA VAL A 87 -7.50 -2.69 -5.23
C VAL A 87 -8.87 -2.65 -5.93
N GLU A 88 -9.21 -1.56 -6.60
CA GLU A 88 -10.50 -1.41 -7.29
C GLU A 88 -10.70 -2.44 -8.43
N THR A 89 -9.65 -2.73 -9.19
CA THR A 89 -9.69 -3.72 -10.28
C THR A 89 -9.82 -5.15 -9.74
N TRP A 90 -9.08 -5.50 -8.67
CA TRP A 90 -9.26 -6.79 -7.99
C TRP A 90 -10.66 -6.95 -7.37
N GLU A 91 -11.20 -5.90 -6.76
CA GLU A 91 -12.58 -5.92 -6.25
C GLU A 91 -13.62 -6.05 -7.38
N ALA A 92 -13.39 -5.43 -8.54
CA ALA A 92 -14.27 -5.59 -9.68
C ALA A 92 -14.32 -7.05 -10.15
N PHE A 93 -13.15 -7.71 -10.22
CA PHE A 93 -13.09 -9.14 -10.46
C PHE A 93 -13.79 -9.94 -9.35
N ALA A 94 -13.54 -9.62 -8.09
CA ALA A 94 -14.14 -10.30 -6.94
C ALA A 94 -15.68 -10.21 -6.92
N ARG A 95 -16.24 -9.04 -7.26
CA ARG A 95 -17.68 -8.84 -7.43
C ARG A 95 -18.24 -9.71 -8.54
N ALA A 96 -17.60 -9.73 -9.70
CA ALA A 96 -18.03 -10.56 -10.82
C ALA A 96 -17.94 -12.06 -10.48
N ALA A 97 -16.91 -12.45 -9.72
CA ALA A 97 -16.70 -13.82 -9.25
C ALA A 97 -17.72 -14.27 -8.20
N GLY A 98 -18.38 -13.33 -7.50
CA GLY A 98 -19.30 -13.62 -6.39
C GLY A 98 -18.59 -13.77 -5.03
N VAL A 99 -17.32 -13.38 -4.94
CA VAL A 99 -16.54 -13.44 -3.69
C VAL A 99 -16.95 -12.33 -2.74
N ILE A 100 -17.20 -11.13 -3.26
CA ILE A 100 -17.70 -9.99 -2.49
C ILE A 100 -19.04 -9.52 -3.06
N GLY A 101 -20.00 -9.18 -2.18
CA GLY A 101 -21.36 -8.79 -2.58
C GLY A 101 -22.42 -9.21 -1.58
N ALA A 102 -23.66 -9.39 -2.05
CA ALA A 102 -24.83 -9.67 -1.19
C ALA A 102 -24.82 -11.07 -0.56
N ASN A 103 -24.11 -12.04 -1.15
CA ASN A 103 -23.91 -13.37 -0.59
C ASN A 103 -22.45 -13.80 -0.80
N PRO A 104 -21.51 -13.20 -0.05
CA PRO A 104 -20.08 -13.39 -0.28
C PRO A 104 -19.67 -14.81 0.12
N ALA A 105 -18.90 -15.48 -0.73
CA ALA A 105 -18.33 -16.79 -0.44
C ALA A 105 -17.02 -17.02 -1.22
N GLY A 106 -16.05 -17.67 -0.59
CA GLY A 106 -14.78 -18.04 -1.22
C GLY A 106 -13.72 -16.93 -1.18
N SER A 107 -12.71 -17.08 -2.04
CA SER A 107 -11.57 -16.16 -2.16
C SER A 107 -11.18 -16.00 -3.63
N ILE A 108 -10.57 -14.86 -3.94
CA ILE A 108 -9.89 -14.64 -5.22
C ILE A 108 -8.46 -15.15 -5.18
N PHE A 109 -7.79 -14.94 -4.05
CA PHE A 109 -6.49 -15.54 -3.81
C PHE A 109 -6.63 -16.80 -2.96
N GLY A 110 -6.06 -17.89 -3.46
CA GLY A 110 -5.96 -19.16 -2.77
C GLY A 110 -4.57 -19.36 -2.16
N PHE A 111 -4.48 -19.99 -0.97
CA PHE A 111 -3.18 -20.24 -0.34
C PHE A 111 -2.59 -21.62 -0.67
N GLY A 112 -3.40 -22.54 -1.21
CA GLY A 112 -2.95 -23.90 -1.54
C GLY A 112 -1.94 -23.98 -2.68
N TYR A 113 -2.00 -23.05 -3.63
CA TYR A 113 -1.10 -23.01 -4.79
C TYR A 113 -0.25 -21.75 -4.78
N ARG A 114 1.06 -21.91 -5.01
CA ARG A 114 2.02 -20.80 -4.97
C ARG A 114 1.66 -19.64 -5.91
N SER A 115 1.09 -19.94 -7.08
CA SER A 115 0.66 -18.95 -8.08
C SER A 115 -0.54 -18.11 -7.65
N GLU A 116 -1.29 -18.55 -6.64
CA GLU A 116 -2.43 -17.82 -6.08
C GLU A 116 -2.06 -17.17 -4.75
N TYR A 117 -1.17 -17.81 -3.97
CA TYR A 117 -0.68 -17.33 -2.70
C TYR A 117 0.25 -16.12 -2.84
N LEU A 118 1.26 -16.22 -3.71
CA LEU A 118 2.31 -15.21 -3.82
C LEU A 118 1.73 -13.82 -4.16
N PRO A 119 0.79 -13.66 -5.11
CA PRO A 119 0.15 -12.37 -5.35
C PRO A 119 -0.52 -11.77 -4.11
N ALA A 120 -1.12 -12.58 -3.23
CA ALA A 120 -1.79 -12.09 -2.02
C ALA A 120 -0.82 -11.52 -1.01
N VAL A 121 0.25 -12.26 -0.66
CA VAL A 121 1.23 -11.79 0.31
C VAL A 121 2.06 -10.63 -0.22
N LEU A 122 2.36 -10.61 -1.54
CA LEU A 122 3.03 -9.48 -2.18
C LEU A 122 2.17 -8.23 -2.14
N LEU A 123 0.88 -8.34 -2.46
CA LEU A 123 -0.05 -7.20 -2.43
C LEU A 123 -0.25 -6.68 -0.99
N ALA A 124 -0.39 -7.57 0.00
CA ALA A 124 -0.46 -7.19 1.41
C ALA A 124 0.82 -6.48 1.87
N GLY A 125 1.99 -7.08 1.60
CA GLY A 125 3.28 -6.51 1.95
C GLY A 125 3.54 -5.15 1.30
N LEU A 126 3.23 -5.01 0.01
CA LEU A 126 3.36 -3.75 -0.71
C LEU A 126 2.42 -2.67 -0.14
N THR A 127 1.19 -3.04 0.24
CA THR A 127 0.24 -2.12 0.87
C THR A 127 0.73 -1.58 2.22
N ILE A 128 1.33 -2.46 3.04
CA ILE A 128 1.94 -2.09 4.32
C ILE A 128 3.12 -1.14 4.09
N LEU A 129 4.05 -1.52 3.21
CA LEU A 129 5.24 -0.72 2.92
C LEU A 129 4.91 0.63 2.28
N LEU A 130 3.85 0.70 1.49
CA LEU A 130 3.34 1.96 0.94
C LEU A 130 2.57 2.79 1.97
N ARG A 131 2.39 2.31 3.21
CA ARG A 131 1.66 3.01 4.29
C ARG A 131 0.24 3.38 3.86
N ARG A 132 -0.43 2.39 3.26
CA ARG A 132 -1.83 2.41 2.79
C ARG A 132 -2.64 1.34 3.51
N GLU A 133 -2.44 1.25 4.82
CA GLU A 133 -3.10 0.26 5.68
C GLU A 133 -4.63 0.42 5.69
N ASP A 134 -5.13 1.59 5.26
CA ASP A 134 -6.54 1.83 4.97
C ASP A 134 -7.13 0.90 3.90
N LEU A 135 -6.29 0.37 2.99
CA LEU A 135 -6.69 -0.56 1.95
C LEU A 135 -6.58 -2.04 2.37
N LEU A 136 -5.88 -2.35 3.46
CA LEU A 136 -5.67 -3.75 3.90
C LEU A 136 -6.97 -4.52 4.13
N PRO A 137 -8.02 -3.97 4.78
CA PRO A 137 -9.29 -4.69 4.93
C PRO A 137 -9.95 -5.07 3.59
N ARG A 138 -9.75 -4.26 2.54
CA ARG A 138 -10.29 -4.53 1.20
C ARG A 138 -9.52 -5.66 0.52
N ILE A 139 -8.20 -5.69 0.69
CA ILE A 139 -7.33 -6.78 0.19
C ILE A 139 -7.63 -8.08 0.94
N ASP A 140 -7.78 -8.00 2.26
CA ASP A 140 -8.10 -9.15 3.12
C ASP A 140 -9.44 -9.82 2.78
N ALA A 141 -10.43 -9.04 2.36
CA ALA A 141 -11.71 -9.56 1.88
C ALA A 141 -11.54 -10.44 0.62
N LEU A 142 -10.47 -10.28 -0.15
CA LEU A 142 -10.15 -11.13 -1.32
C LEU A 142 -9.60 -12.50 -0.91
N CYS A 143 -9.20 -12.66 0.36
CA CYS A 143 -8.59 -13.87 0.93
C CYS A 143 -9.52 -14.56 1.95
N PHE A 144 -10.80 -14.19 2.02
CA PHE A 144 -11.74 -14.56 3.09
C PHE A 144 -11.73 -16.05 3.50
N GLY A 145 -11.73 -16.97 2.54
CA GLY A 145 -11.71 -18.41 2.79
C GLY A 145 -10.43 -18.96 3.44
N PHE A 146 -9.39 -18.14 3.62
CA PHE A 146 -8.10 -18.52 4.20
C PHE A 146 -7.74 -17.71 5.46
N HIS A 147 -8.70 -16.99 6.03
CA HIS A 147 -8.54 -16.31 7.31
C HIS A 147 -8.12 -17.31 8.41
N GLY A 148 -7.01 -17.02 9.09
CA GLY A 148 -6.43 -17.87 10.13
C GLY A 148 -5.78 -19.15 9.62
N ALA A 149 -5.47 -19.25 8.33
CA ALA A 149 -4.95 -20.49 7.72
C ALA A 149 -3.44 -20.49 7.44
N ASP A 150 -2.79 -19.32 7.38
CA ASP A 150 -1.37 -19.21 7.04
C ASP A 150 -0.64 -18.18 7.91
N ALA A 151 0.42 -18.63 8.57
CA ALA A 151 1.18 -17.83 9.53
C ALA A 151 1.77 -16.56 8.91
N ILE A 152 2.35 -16.60 7.70
CA ILE A 152 2.95 -15.41 7.07
C ILE A 152 1.87 -14.37 6.76
N TYR A 153 0.75 -14.81 6.21
CA TYR A 153 -0.34 -13.88 5.90
C TYR A 153 -0.89 -13.24 7.16
N GLU A 154 -1.09 -14.03 8.23
CA GLU A 154 -1.59 -13.53 9.51
C GLU A 154 -0.59 -12.57 10.19
N GLU A 155 0.71 -12.84 10.13
CA GLU A 155 1.74 -11.92 10.62
C GLU A 155 1.70 -10.55 9.93
N LEU A 156 1.31 -10.51 8.65
CA LEU A 156 1.16 -9.25 7.91
C LEU A 156 -0.11 -8.49 8.29
N VAL A 157 -1.25 -9.17 8.43
CA VAL A 157 -2.57 -8.51 8.55
C VAL A 157 -3.07 -8.32 9.98
N ALA A 158 -2.63 -9.16 10.93
CA ALA A 158 -3.05 -9.10 12.33
C ALA A 158 -2.84 -7.74 13.02
N PRO A 159 -1.77 -6.96 12.72
CA PRO A 159 -1.62 -5.63 13.31
C PRO A 159 -2.73 -4.63 12.92
N PHE A 160 -3.42 -4.87 11.80
CA PHE A 160 -4.36 -3.93 11.18
C PHE A 160 -5.80 -4.40 11.20
N ILE A 161 -6.02 -5.71 11.31
CA ILE A 161 -7.34 -6.33 11.26
C ILE A 161 -7.64 -6.97 12.62
N PRO A 162 -8.65 -6.47 13.37
CA PRO A 162 -9.01 -7.05 14.66
C PRO A 162 -9.53 -8.47 14.54
N GLY A 163 -9.35 -9.26 15.61
CA GLY A 163 -9.88 -10.63 15.69
C GLY A 163 -9.00 -11.68 15.01
N ARG A 164 -7.79 -11.32 14.57
CA ARG A 164 -6.76 -12.28 14.17
C ARG A 164 -6.12 -12.95 15.39
N GLY A 165 -5.81 -14.23 15.26
CA GLY A 165 -5.17 -15.06 16.29
C GLY A 165 -3.81 -15.57 15.82
N PHE A 166 -3.05 -16.15 16.73
CA PHE A 166 -1.80 -16.84 16.39
C PHE A 166 -2.07 -18.08 15.52
N VAL A 167 -1.23 -18.29 14.52
CA VAL A 167 -1.31 -19.42 13.58
C VAL A 167 0.07 -20.06 13.47
N ASP A 168 0.15 -21.36 13.69
CA ASP A 168 1.38 -22.17 13.66
C ASP A 168 1.49 -23.07 12.42
N THR A 169 0.68 -22.78 11.40
CA THR A 169 0.67 -23.50 10.12
C THR A 169 0.86 -22.57 8.94
N TRP A 170 1.61 -23.00 7.93
CA TRP A 170 1.82 -22.24 6.69
C TRP A 170 1.87 -23.18 5.48
N TYR A 171 1.41 -22.68 4.33
CA TYR A 171 1.22 -23.49 3.12
C TYR A 171 2.52 -23.79 2.37
N HIS A 172 3.49 -22.88 2.44
CA HIS A 172 4.71 -22.94 1.65
C HIS A 172 5.95 -22.83 2.52
N ALA A 173 6.72 -23.91 2.67
CA ALA A 173 7.88 -23.92 3.57
C ALA A 173 8.99 -22.96 3.12
N GLU A 174 9.38 -22.95 1.86
CA GLU A 174 10.44 -22.06 1.37
C GLU A 174 9.84 -20.80 0.70
N PRO A 175 10.29 -19.58 1.04
CA PRO A 175 11.32 -19.23 2.02
C PRO A 175 10.77 -18.99 3.45
N TYR A 176 9.49 -19.29 3.67
CA TYR A 176 8.74 -18.74 4.79
C TYR A 176 9.01 -19.38 6.15
N THR A 177 9.49 -20.62 6.22
CA THR A 177 9.94 -21.23 7.48
C THR A 177 11.05 -20.39 8.10
N ALA A 178 12.09 -20.05 7.34
CA ALA A 178 13.17 -19.19 7.85
C ALA A 178 12.68 -17.78 8.23
N ALA A 179 11.67 -17.25 7.53
CA ALA A 179 11.06 -15.97 7.87
C ALA A 179 10.27 -16.03 9.20
N LEU A 180 9.55 -17.12 9.46
CA LEU A 180 8.83 -17.35 10.71
C LEU A 180 9.81 -17.59 11.87
N ASP A 181 10.84 -18.42 11.66
CA ASP A 181 11.91 -18.63 12.64
C ASP A 181 12.59 -17.29 13.00
N ALA A 182 12.75 -16.39 12.02
CA ALA A 182 13.27 -15.04 12.26
C ALA A 182 12.33 -14.17 13.10
N ILE A 183 11.01 -14.35 13.00
CA ILE A 183 10.02 -13.60 13.77
C ILE A 183 9.95 -14.12 15.21
N ASP A 184 10.08 -15.44 15.39
CA ASP A 184 9.97 -16.12 16.69
C ASP A 184 11.25 -16.05 17.53
N SER A 185 12.40 -15.71 16.94
CA SER A 185 13.66 -15.58 17.67
C SER A 185 13.70 -14.32 18.56
N ASP A 186 14.18 -14.49 19.80
CA ASP A 186 14.43 -13.41 20.76
C ASP A 186 15.82 -12.75 20.61
N ASP A 187 16.69 -13.27 19.73
CA ASP A 187 18.04 -12.71 19.47
C ASP A 187 18.04 -11.87 18.19
N PRO A 188 18.19 -10.54 18.26
CA PRO A 188 18.20 -9.67 17.08
C PRO A 188 19.22 -10.05 16.00
N ALA A 189 20.36 -10.63 16.40
CA ALA A 189 21.38 -11.08 15.45
C ALA A 189 20.93 -12.33 14.68
N GLU A 190 20.21 -13.22 15.36
CA GLU A 190 19.61 -14.42 14.77
C GLU A 190 18.40 -14.05 13.89
N GLN A 191 17.51 -13.16 14.35
CA GLN A 191 16.40 -12.62 13.54
C GLN A 191 16.91 -12.08 12.18
N SER A 192 17.93 -11.23 12.20
CA SER A 192 18.54 -10.66 10.99
C SER A 192 19.18 -11.74 10.09
N ALA A 193 19.80 -12.76 10.69
CA ALA A 193 20.46 -13.84 9.94
C ALA A 193 19.45 -14.78 9.25
N LEU A 194 18.38 -15.16 9.94
CA LEU A 194 17.31 -16.02 9.40
C LEU A 194 16.49 -15.28 8.34
N MET A 195 16.20 -13.99 8.55
CA MET A 195 15.50 -13.20 7.54
C MET A 195 16.35 -13.00 6.27
N LYS A 196 17.68 -12.84 6.42
CA LYS A 196 18.60 -12.84 5.28
C LYS A 196 18.50 -14.13 4.47
N GLU A 197 18.47 -15.28 5.14
CA GLU A 197 18.32 -16.58 4.51
C GLU A 197 17.01 -16.69 3.71
N ALA A 198 15.90 -16.23 4.28
CA ALA A 198 14.61 -16.18 3.58
C ALA A 198 14.68 -15.28 2.32
N VAL A 199 15.26 -14.09 2.43
CA VAL A 199 15.42 -13.12 1.33
C VAL A 199 16.29 -13.70 0.20
N GLU A 200 17.40 -14.36 0.52
CA GLU A 200 18.31 -14.97 -0.46
C GLU A 200 17.66 -16.15 -1.18
N ARG A 201 16.81 -16.92 -0.48
CA ARG A 201 16.08 -18.06 -1.09
C ARG A 201 14.85 -17.65 -1.86
N TRP A 202 14.29 -16.46 -1.63
CA TRP A 202 13.01 -16.06 -2.19
C TRP A 202 12.92 -16.27 -3.71
N TYR A 203 13.91 -15.84 -4.48
CA TYR A 203 13.86 -15.97 -5.95
C TYR A 203 13.90 -17.45 -6.40
N ALA A 204 14.84 -18.23 -5.86
CA ALA A 204 14.99 -19.64 -6.20
C ALA A 204 13.78 -20.48 -5.73
N SER A 205 13.17 -20.15 -4.59
CA SER A 205 11.97 -20.80 -4.08
C SER A 205 10.74 -20.61 -4.98
N ASN A 206 10.79 -19.63 -5.89
CA ASN A 206 9.76 -19.35 -6.87
C ASN A 206 10.11 -19.88 -8.27
N GLU A 207 11.09 -20.77 -8.39
CA GLU A 207 11.38 -21.47 -9.64
C GLU A 207 10.12 -22.19 -10.17
N GLY A 208 9.87 -22.08 -11.48
CA GLY A 208 8.67 -22.62 -12.13
C GLY A 208 7.45 -21.69 -12.11
N MET A 209 7.53 -20.54 -11.43
CA MET A 209 6.49 -19.51 -11.55
C MET A 209 6.59 -18.75 -12.87
N PRO A 210 5.46 -18.28 -13.45
CA PRO A 210 5.45 -17.61 -14.76
C PRO A 210 6.36 -16.37 -14.85
N PHE A 211 6.61 -15.68 -13.74
CA PHE A 211 7.51 -14.52 -13.70
C PHE A 211 9.00 -14.90 -13.61
N HIS A 212 9.32 -16.14 -13.23
CA HIS A 212 10.70 -16.53 -12.94
C HIS A 212 11.52 -16.55 -14.24
N GLY A 213 12.57 -15.73 -14.29
CA GLY A 213 13.47 -15.68 -15.44
C GLY A 213 13.00 -14.79 -16.60
N THR A 214 11.84 -14.12 -16.51
CA THR A 214 11.28 -13.31 -17.60
C THR A 214 12.15 -12.13 -18.02
N HIS A 215 13.11 -11.73 -17.19
CA HIS A 215 14.16 -10.75 -17.53
C HIS A 215 15.04 -11.19 -18.72
N LYS A 216 15.07 -12.49 -19.03
CA LYS A 216 15.82 -13.06 -20.16
C LYS A 216 15.03 -13.04 -21.47
N ASP A 217 13.72 -12.83 -21.38
CA ASP A 217 12.79 -12.89 -22.50
C ASP A 217 12.35 -11.47 -22.93
N ILE A 218 13.11 -10.45 -22.56
CA ILE A 218 12.92 -9.09 -23.07
C ILE A 218 13.53 -9.03 -24.47
N ASP A 219 12.71 -8.77 -25.48
CA ASP A 219 13.18 -8.65 -26.86
C ASP A 219 13.74 -7.25 -27.17
N ASP A 220 14.32 -7.11 -28.37
CA ASP A 220 14.94 -5.88 -28.85
C ASP A 220 13.93 -4.72 -29.05
N GLU A 221 12.64 -5.04 -29.17
CA GLU A 221 11.54 -4.06 -29.31
C GLU A 221 11.03 -3.58 -27.93
N GLY A 222 11.49 -4.22 -26.85
CA GLY A 222 11.10 -3.89 -25.49
C GLY A 222 9.81 -4.58 -25.05
N HIS A 223 9.46 -5.72 -25.64
CA HIS A 223 8.36 -6.58 -25.18
C HIS A 223 8.89 -7.70 -24.28
N GLY A 224 8.06 -8.17 -23.35
CA GLY A 224 8.43 -9.21 -22.37
C GLY A 224 7.59 -9.12 -21.08
N GLY A 225 7.85 -10.02 -20.13
CA GLY A 225 7.07 -10.17 -18.90
C GLY A 225 7.82 -9.82 -17.61
N TYR A 226 8.74 -8.86 -17.65
CA TYR A 226 9.59 -8.51 -16.51
C TYR A 226 9.12 -7.25 -15.78
N PHE A 227 8.55 -7.44 -14.59
CA PHE A 227 8.03 -6.35 -13.75
C PHE A 227 8.85 -6.12 -12.47
N GLY A 228 9.98 -6.81 -12.35
CA GLY A 228 10.84 -6.84 -11.18
C GLY A 228 10.66 -8.07 -10.31
N TYR A 229 11.67 -8.36 -9.50
CA TYR A 229 11.69 -9.47 -8.54
C TYR A 229 11.73 -8.91 -7.13
N TRP A 230 10.63 -8.95 -6.40
CA TRP A 230 10.54 -8.26 -5.11
C TRP A 230 9.88 -9.12 -4.05
N CYS A 231 10.56 -9.32 -2.93
CA CYS A 231 9.99 -9.96 -1.75
C CYS A 231 9.31 -8.92 -0.83
N PHE A 232 8.26 -8.26 -1.33
CA PHE A 232 7.54 -7.22 -0.59
C PHE A 232 6.99 -7.70 0.75
N GLU A 233 6.56 -8.96 0.82
CA GLU A 233 6.04 -9.58 2.03
C GLU A 233 7.14 -9.74 3.10
N LEU A 234 8.35 -10.19 2.72
CA LEU A 234 9.46 -10.34 3.66
C LEU A 234 9.95 -8.98 4.16
N ALA A 235 10.01 -7.99 3.27
CA ALA A 235 10.34 -6.61 3.64
C ALA A 235 9.29 -5.96 4.55
N ALA A 236 8.00 -6.24 4.33
CA ALA A 236 6.94 -5.79 5.22
C ALA A 236 7.07 -6.43 6.62
N LEU A 237 7.42 -7.72 6.72
CA LEU A 237 7.72 -8.37 8.00
C LEU A 237 8.90 -7.71 8.70
N CYS A 238 9.98 -7.39 7.97
CA CYS A 238 11.12 -6.64 8.54
C CYS A 238 10.68 -5.28 9.11
N TYR A 239 9.81 -4.57 8.41
CA TYR A 239 9.26 -3.31 8.87
C TYR A 239 8.39 -3.47 10.12
N LEU A 240 7.45 -4.43 10.12
CA LEU A 240 6.49 -4.63 11.22
C LEU A 240 7.16 -5.14 12.50
N LYS A 241 8.19 -5.97 12.37
CA LYS A 241 8.87 -6.64 13.49
C LYS A 241 10.18 -5.96 13.88
N ASP A 242 10.49 -4.83 13.24
CA ASP A 242 11.73 -4.07 13.44
C ASP A 242 13.01 -4.93 13.30
N ILE A 243 13.02 -5.85 12.32
CA ILE A 243 14.18 -6.69 12.03
C ILE A 243 15.26 -5.84 11.36
N ASP A 244 16.50 -5.94 11.85
CA ASP A 244 17.65 -5.28 11.24
C ASP A 244 17.96 -5.88 9.86
N ASP A 245 17.76 -5.08 8.82
CA ASP A 245 17.98 -5.45 7.43
C ASP A 245 19.36 -5.04 6.90
N SER A 246 20.24 -4.49 7.74
CA SER A 246 21.56 -3.98 7.35
C SER A 246 22.39 -5.00 6.55
N ARG A 247 22.31 -6.29 6.90
CA ARG A 247 23.09 -7.39 6.31
C ARG A 247 22.61 -7.83 4.93
N PHE A 248 21.38 -7.50 4.55
CA PHE A 248 20.75 -7.97 3.30
C PHE A 248 20.01 -6.89 2.52
N ARG A 249 20.01 -5.62 2.98
CA ARG A 249 19.34 -4.50 2.31
C ARG A 249 19.78 -4.22 0.86
N ASN A 250 20.93 -4.76 0.46
CA ASN A 250 21.45 -4.64 -0.90
C ASN A 250 21.19 -5.90 -1.76
N HIS A 251 20.51 -6.90 -1.21
CA HIS A 251 20.07 -8.05 -1.98
C HIS A 251 19.10 -7.61 -3.08
N LEU A 252 19.25 -8.20 -4.26
CA LEU A 252 18.57 -7.74 -5.47
C LEU A 252 17.05 -7.70 -5.34
N THR A 253 16.49 -8.68 -4.63
CA THR A 253 15.04 -8.84 -4.45
C THR A 253 14.47 -8.07 -3.27
N TYR A 254 15.32 -7.48 -2.43
CA TYR A 254 14.87 -6.81 -1.22
C TYR A 254 14.57 -5.33 -1.50
N PRO A 255 13.31 -4.88 -1.33
CA PRO A 255 12.87 -3.53 -1.67
C PRO A 255 13.25 -2.50 -0.58
N LYS A 256 14.56 -2.29 -0.35
CA LYS A 256 15.05 -1.46 0.78
C LYS A 256 14.47 -0.05 0.84
N ASP A 257 14.21 0.57 -0.30
CA ASP A 257 13.71 1.95 -0.35
C ASP A 257 12.22 2.03 0.03
N LEU A 258 11.43 0.96 -0.17
CA LEU A 258 10.08 0.86 0.39
C LEU A 258 10.12 0.70 1.91
N VAL A 259 11.10 -0.03 2.45
CA VAL A 259 11.30 -0.16 3.91
C VAL A 259 11.75 1.16 4.52
N ASP A 260 12.74 1.81 3.90
CA ASP A 260 13.21 3.14 4.30
C ASP A 260 12.05 4.16 4.25
N PHE A 261 11.23 4.12 3.18
CA PHE A 261 10.02 4.92 3.07
C PHE A 261 9.03 4.63 4.19
N ALA A 262 8.68 3.37 4.43
CA ALA A 262 7.71 2.99 5.47
C ALA A 262 8.12 3.46 6.87
N ARG A 263 9.42 3.32 7.20
CA ARG A 263 10.04 3.80 8.45
C ARG A 263 10.06 5.32 8.55
N ALA A 264 10.34 6.02 7.45
CA ALA A 264 10.40 7.49 7.42
C ALA A 264 9.02 8.15 7.24
N TYR A 265 8.03 7.41 6.78
CA TYR A 265 6.73 7.94 6.42
C TYR A 265 6.01 8.45 7.67
N ARG A 266 5.96 9.77 7.75
CA ARG A 266 5.13 10.50 8.69
C ARG A 266 3.79 10.71 8.02
N THR A 267 2.77 10.04 8.52
CA THR A 267 1.37 10.36 8.19
C THR A 267 1.21 11.87 8.30
N GLU A 268 0.64 12.58 7.33
CA GLU A 268 0.16 13.94 7.65
C GLU A 268 -1.02 13.75 8.61
N PRO A 269 -0.80 13.80 9.95
CA PRO A 269 -0.37 14.97 10.70
C PRO A 269 0.79 14.71 11.71
N ASP A 270 1.95 14.27 11.24
CA ASP A 270 3.20 14.17 12.03
C ASP A 270 4.36 14.94 11.38
N ARG A 271 4.01 15.83 10.43
CA ARG A 271 4.86 16.94 9.96
C ARG A 271 4.86 18.15 10.91
N ARG A 272 4.55 17.93 12.19
CA ARG A 272 4.87 18.85 13.29
C ARG A 272 5.42 18.08 14.47
N LEU A 273 6.70 17.71 14.38
CA LEU A 273 7.51 17.79 15.59
C LEU A 273 7.43 19.27 16.03
N PRO A 274 7.07 19.59 17.29
CA PRO A 274 7.12 20.97 17.74
C PRO A 274 8.53 21.49 17.46
N PRO A 275 8.70 22.64 16.79
CA PRO A 275 10.01 23.24 16.71
C PRO A 275 10.49 23.47 18.14
N GLU A 276 11.75 23.13 18.39
CA GLU A 276 12.57 23.77 19.42
C GLU A 276 12.16 25.25 19.52
N PRO A 277 12.00 25.81 20.73
CA PRO A 277 11.44 27.15 20.90
C PRO A 277 12.31 28.19 20.18
N GLY A 278 11.89 28.58 18.98
CA GLY A 278 12.59 29.57 18.17
C GLY A 278 12.30 29.49 16.67
N ALA A 279 11.09 29.88 16.25
CA ALA A 279 10.85 30.78 15.10
C ALA A 279 9.38 30.73 14.61
N ALA A 280 8.65 31.80 14.92
CA ALA A 280 7.45 32.35 14.26
C ALA A 280 6.36 31.40 13.70
N THR A 281 5.30 31.19 14.51
CA THR A 281 4.02 30.58 14.10
C THR A 281 3.02 31.62 13.62
N PHE A 282 2.34 31.36 12.49
CA PHE A 282 1.05 31.98 12.19
C PHE A 282 0.00 31.42 13.17
N GLN A 283 -0.44 32.23 14.14
CA GLN A 283 -1.49 31.86 15.09
C GLN A 283 -2.87 32.00 14.45
N VAL A 284 -3.61 30.90 14.37
CA VAL A 284 -5.06 30.93 14.12
C VAL A 284 -5.74 31.37 15.42
N LEU A 285 -6.42 32.52 15.41
CA LEU A 285 -7.16 33.04 16.57
C LEU A 285 -8.33 32.09 16.90
N SER A 286 -8.44 31.68 18.16
CA SER A 286 -9.52 30.82 18.66
C SER A 286 -10.04 31.31 20.02
N ALA A 287 -11.28 30.97 20.36
CA ALA A 287 -11.90 31.29 21.66
C ALA A 287 -12.98 30.25 22.03
N ARG A 288 -13.13 29.95 23.32
CA ARG A 288 -14.14 29.02 23.84
C ARG A 288 -15.44 29.73 24.18
N PRO A 289 -16.58 29.02 24.19
CA PRO A 289 -17.82 29.59 24.71
C PRO A 289 -17.63 30.13 26.14
N GLY A 290 -18.15 31.32 26.42
CA GLY A 290 -17.96 32.01 27.69
C GLY A 290 -16.72 32.93 27.76
N GLU A 291 -15.74 32.78 26.86
CA GLU A 291 -14.59 33.69 26.78
C GLU A 291 -14.93 34.94 25.95
N PRO A 292 -14.30 36.10 26.23
CA PRO A 292 -14.46 37.29 25.41
C PRO A 292 -13.82 37.09 24.03
N CYS A 293 -14.50 37.54 22.97
CA CYS A 293 -14.06 37.43 21.60
C CYS A 293 -12.74 38.20 21.38
N PRO A 294 -11.65 37.53 20.96
CA PRO A 294 -10.34 38.17 20.82
C PRO A 294 -10.29 39.24 19.73
N ARG A 295 -11.14 39.13 18.70
CA ARG A 295 -11.11 40.00 17.51
C ARG A 295 -12.45 40.05 16.81
N GLU A 296 -12.85 41.24 16.38
CA GLU A 296 -14.06 41.44 15.58
C GLU A 296 -13.94 40.76 14.21
N GLY A 297 -15.01 40.05 13.81
CA GLY A 297 -15.15 39.43 12.49
C GLY A 297 -16.02 38.17 12.52
N VAL A 298 -15.87 37.33 11.51
CA VAL A 298 -16.58 36.06 11.36
C VAL A 298 -15.81 34.94 12.03
N TRP A 299 -16.51 34.18 12.85
CA TRP A 299 -16.00 33.03 13.60
C TRP A 299 -16.81 31.79 13.25
N PHE A 300 -16.17 30.62 13.21
CA PHE A 300 -16.83 29.35 12.94
C PHE A 300 -16.50 28.29 13.98
N ALA A 301 -17.47 27.42 14.29
CA ALA A 301 -17.31 26.31 15.23
C ALA A 301 -17.59 24.97 14.56
N VAL A 302 -16.53 24.17 14.40
CA VAL A 302 -16.59 22.82 13.80
C VAL A 302 -17.55 21.91 14.58
N HIS A 303 -17.46 21.93 15.92
CA HIS A 303 -18.27 21.10 16.80
C HIS A 303 -19.71 21.59 16.99
N LEU A 304 -20.09 22.67 16.31
CA LEU A 304 -21.48 23.09 16.12
C LEU A 304 -21.90 22.95 14.65
N ARG A 305 -21.43 21.89 13.98
CA ARG A 305 -21.69 21.59 12.56
C ARG A 305 -21.25 22.70 11.61
N GLY A 306 -20.11 23.33 11.90
CA GLY A 306 -19.57 24.41 11.07
C GLY A 306 -20.37 25.72 11.15
N LYS A 307 -21.12 25.93 12.24
CA LYS A 307 -21.90 27.16 12.43
C LYS A 307 -20.97 28.39 12.39
N GLU A 308 -21.40 29.42 11.68
CA GLU A 308 -20.71 30.70 11.59
C GLU A 308 -21.48 31.80 12.31
N ILE A 309 -20.75 32.68 13.00
CA ILE A 309 -21.28 33.84 13.69
C ILE A 309 -20.38 35.04 13.42
N ARG A 310 -20.93 36.25 13.51
CA ARG A 310 -20.15 37.49 13.48
C ARG A 310 -20.12 38.06 14.88
N MET A 311 -18.93 38.28 15.41
CA MET A 311 -18.69 38.73 16.79
C MET A 311 -17.92 40.04 16.78
N ARG A 312 -18.20 40.91 17.75
CA ARG A 312 -17.35 42.09 18.03
C ARG A 312 -16.31 41.75 19.07
N GLN A 313 -15.17 42.44 19.02
CA GLN A 313 -14.11 42.24 20.00
C GLN A 313 -14.64 42.51 21.42
N GLY A 314 -14.39 41.57 22.34
CA GLY A 314 -14.83 41.64 23.74
C GLY A 314 -16.20 41.01 24.02
N GLU A 315 -17.02 40.69 23.01
CA GLU A 315 -18.30 40.00 23.21
C GLU A 315 -18.08 38.54 23.63
N THR A 316 -18.87 38.04 24.57
CA THR A 316 -18.75 36.65 25.05
C THR A 316 -19.12 35.65 23.94
N MET A 317 -18.24 34.69 23.67
CA MET A 317 -18.45 33.68 22.64
C MET A 317 -19.65 32.78 23.01
N PRO A 318 -20.62 32.57 22.09
CA PRO A 318 -21.86 31.88 22.38
C PRO A 318 -21.73 30.35 22.25
N GLY A 319 -22.68 29.63 22.85
CA GLY A 319 -22.83 28.19 22.69
C GLY A 319 -22.50 27.39 23.96
N PRO A 320 -22.83 26.09 23.98
CA PRO A 320 -22.44 25.21 25.09
C PRO A 320 -20.95 24.89 25.02
N GLU A 321 -20.32 24.61 26.16
CA GLU A 321 -18.92 24.15 26.22
C GLU A 321 -18.69 22.84 25.45
N ILE A 322 -19.73 22.02 25.29
CA ILE A 322 -19.72 20.74 24.56
C ILE A 322 -20.84 20.72 23.52
N GLY A 323 -20.48 20.48 22.26
CA GLY A 323 -21.39 20.33 21.13
C GLY A 323 -21.58 18.88 20.72
N PRO A 324 -22.38 18.60 19.67
CA PRO A 324 -22.70 17.23 19.24
C PRO A 324 -21.51 16.35 18.86
N SER A 325 -20.34 16.93 18.59
CA SER A 325 -19.14 16.21 18.16
C SER A 325 -17.87 16.53 18.97
N GLY A 326 -18.01 17.11 20.16
CA GLY A 326 -16.88 17.42 21.05
C GLY A 326 -16.93 18.82 21.66
N ALA A 327 -15.85 19.20 22.35
CA ALA A 327 -15.72 20.51 22.98
C ALA A 327 -15.79 21.64 21.95
N VAL A 328 -16.62 22.65 22.21
CA VAL A 328 -16.82 23.75 21.25
C VAL A 328 -15.66 24.72 21.36
N THR A 329 -15.02 24.99 20.23
CA THR A 329 -14.06 26.09 20.07
C THR A 329 -14.43 26.85 18.80
N TRP A 330 -14.44 28.17 18.89
CA TRP A 330 -14.67 29.06 17.77
C TRP A 330 -13.32 29.47 17.18
N TYR A 331 -13.21 29.45 15.86
CA TYR A 331 -12.00 29.84 15.12
C TYR A 331 -12.28 31.05 14.24
N PHE A 332 -11.36 32.01 14.20
CA PHE A 332 -11.50 33.21 13.40
C PHE A 332 -11.34 32.89 11.92
N LYS A 333 -12.35 33.23 11.13
CA LYS A 333 -12.39 33.01 9.67
C LYS A 333 -11.91 34.23 8.90
N GLY A 334 -12.18 35.44 9.40
CA GLY A 334 -11.84 36.70 8.74
C GLY A 334 -12.67 37.88 9.26
N PRO A 335 -12.34 39.12 8.89
CA PRO A 335 -13.06 40.32 9.32
C PRO A 335 -14.51 40.42 8.81
#